data_AF-A0A920W1U7-F1
#
_entry.id   AF-A0A920W1U7-F1
#
_cell.length_a   1.000
_cell.length_b   1.000
_cell.length_c   1.000
_cell.angle_alpha   90.00
_cell.angle_beta   90.00
_cell.angle_gamma   90.00
#
_symmetry.space_group_name_H-M   'P 1'
#
loop_
_entity.id
_entity.type
_entity.pdbx_description
1 polymer ?
#
loop_
_entity_poly.entity_id
_entity_poly.type
_entity_poly.pdbx_seq_one_letter_code
_entity_poly.pdbx_strand_id
1 'polypeptide(L)' 'MVIVKDIDLFSMCEHHMLPFIGKCHVAYLPKGKIIGLRKYPELLTLSEKIARV' A
#
# COMPACT_ATOMS: atom_id res chain seq x y z
N MET A 1 5.65 17.63 3.24
CA MET A 1 4.93 16.37 3.54
C MET A 1 4.30 15.88 2.25
N VAL A 2 4.46 14.61 1.90
CA VAL A 2 3.90 14.01 0.67
C VAL A 2 2.83 13.01 1.08
N ILE A 3 1.67 13.11 0.44
CA ILE A 3 0.53 12.23 0.71
C ILE A 3 0.08 11.64 -0.62
N VAL A 4 0.03 10.32 -0.68
CA VAL A 4 -0.53 9.55 -1.79
C VAL A 4 -1.85 8.97 -1.30
N LYS A 5 -2.93 9.27 -2.00
CA LYS A 5 -4.29 8.85 -1.63
C LYS A 5 -4.87 7.96 -2.73
N ASP A 6 -5.93 7.24 -2.36
CA ASP A 6 -6.72 6.43 -3.29
C ASP A 6 -5.90 5.36 -4.00
N ILE A 7 -5.07 4.66 -3.22
CA ILE A 7 -4.33 3.51 -3.73
C ILE A 7 -5.21 2.27 -3.55
N ASP A 8 -5.56 1.65 -4.67
CA ASP A 8 -6.31 0.40 -4.68
C ASP A 8 -5.44 -0.72 -4.11
N LEU A 9 -6.02 -1.48 -3.18
CA LEU A 9 -5.32 -2.48 -2.40
C LEU A 9 -6.10 -3.79 -2.49
N PHE A 10 -5.41 -4.84 -2.93
CA PHE A 10 -5.99 -6.16 -3.17
C PHE A 10 -5.21 -7.18 -2.35
N SER A 11 -5.83 -7.72 -1.31
CA SER A 11 -5.22 -8.75 -0.47
C SER A 11 -6.15 -9.96 -0.29
N MET A 12 -5.62 -11.02 0.30
CA MET A 12 -6.38 -12.24 0.62
C MET A 12 -6.30 -12.44 2.13
N CYS A 13 -7.45 -12.55 2.79
CA CYS A 13 -7.44 -12.88 4.20
C CYS A 13 -7.06 -14.36 4.37
N GLU A 14 -6.06 -14.63 5.20
CA GLU A 14 -5.59 -16.00 5.48
C GLU A 14 -6.65 -16.86 6.20
N HIS A 15 -7.57 -16.24 6.93
CA HIS A 15 -8.59 -16.93 7.71
C HIS A 15 -9.80 -17.43 6.90
N HIS A 16 -10.15 -16.76 5.80
CA HIS A 16 -11.33 -17.12 5.01
C HIS A 16 -11.03 -17.30 3.53
N MET A 17 -9.78 -17.07 3.11
CA MET A 17 -9.36 -17.16 1.71
C MET A 17 -10.24 -16.31 0.78
N LEU A 18 -10.82 -15.25 1.34
CA LEU A 18 -11.68 -14.30 0.65
C LEU A 18 -10.85 -13.08 0.23
N PRO A 19 -11.08 -12.56 -0.99
CA PRO A 19 -10.44 -11.36 -1.46
C PRO A 19 -10.92 -10.15 -0.65
N PHE A 20 -9.97 -9.40 -0.09
CA PHE A 20 -10.20 -8.09 0.52
C PHE A 20 -9.81 -7.01 -0.48
N ILE A 21 -10.79 -6.17 -0.85
CA ILE A 21 -10.60 -5.03 -1.74
C ILE A 21 -10.80 -3.77 -0.90
N GLY A 22 -9.77 -2.93 -0.83
CA GLY A 22 -9.80 -1.72 -0.03
C GLY A 22 -9.02 -0.58 -0.67
N LYS A 23 -9.08 0.58 -0.01
CA LYS A 23 -8.27 1.75 -0.36
C LYS A 23 -7.29 2.05 0.76
N CYS A 24 -6.07 2.41 0.39
CA CYS A 24 -5.03 2.85 1.31
C CYS A 24 -4.55 4.26 0.98
N HIS A 25 -4.09 4.93 2.03
CA HIS A 25 -3.50 6.26 1.95
C HIS A 25 -2.14 6.21 2.65
N VAL A 26 -1.10 6.63 1.95
CA VAL A 26 0.28 6.64 2.47
C VAL A 26 0.75 8.08 2.59
N ALA A 27 1.20 8.46 3.78
CA ALA A 27 1.78 9.77 4.03
C ALA A 27 3.21 9.63 4.55
N TYR A 28 4.13 10.44 4.04
CA TYR A 28 5.51 10.45 4.50
C TYR A 28 6.15 11.85 4.40
N LEU A 29 7.18 12.06 5.21
CA LEU A 29 7.97 13.30 5.20
C LEU A 29 9.33 13.03 4.53
N PRO A 30 9.57 13.54 3.32
CA PRO A 30 10.84 13.33 2.64
C PRO A 30 11.96 14.11 3.35
N LYS A 31 13.09 13.43 3.60
CA LYS A 31 14.34 14.05 4.11
C LYS A 31 15.36 14.15 2.96
N GLY A 32 15.16 15.12 2.06
CA GLY A 32 16.10 15.44 0.99
C GLY A 32 16.03 14.58 -0.29
N LYS A 33 15.30 13.45 -0.28
CA LYS A 33 14.97 12.68 -1.50
C LYS A 33 13.50 12.30 -1.50
N ILE A 34 12.87 12.44 -2.67
CA ILE A 34 11.49 12.05 -2.92
C ILE A 34 11.53 10.71 -3.66
N ILE A 35 10.88 9.69 -3.11
CA ILE A 35 10.67 8.43 -3.85
C ILE A 35 9.71 8.73 -4.99
N GLY A 36 10.09 8.37 -6.22
CA GLY A 36 9.25 8.58 -7.39
C GLY A 36 7.92 7.84 -7.25
N LEU A 37 6.82 8.49 -7.64
CA LEU A 37 5.45 7.95 -7.56
C LEU A 37 5.31 6.58 -8.23
N ARG A 38 6.12 6.29 -9.27
CA ARG A 38 6.14 4.99 -9.96
C ARG A 38 6.51 3.79 -9.08
N LYS A 39 7.29 4.02 -8.01
CA LYS A 39 7.73 2.95 -7.09
C LYS A 39 6.73 2.67 -5.95
N TYR A 40 5.72 3.51 -5.77
CA TYR A 40 4.74 3.34 -4.68
C TYR A 40 3.89 2.07 -4.81
N PRO A 41 3.29 1.77 -5.99
CA PRO A 41 2.50 0.54 -6.16
C PRO A 41 3.33 -0.71 -5.87
N GLU A 42 4.56 -0.78 -6.37
CA GLU A 42 5.46 -1.93 -6.15
C GLU A 42 5.80 -2.14 -4.66
N LEU A 43 6.05 -1.05 -3.92
CA LEU A 43 6.29 -1.12 -2.47
C LEU A 43 5.05 -1.57 -1.70
N LEU A 44 3.87 -1.12 -2.11
CA LEU A 44 2.60 -1.54 -1.53
C LEU A 44 2.32 -3.01 -1.81
N THR A 45 2.54 -3.49 -3.04
CA THR A 45 2.38 -4.90 -3.41
C THR A 45 3.28 -5.85 -2.63
N LEU A 46 4.48 -5.40 -2.24
CA LEU A 46 5.32 -6.19 -1.34
C LEU A 46 4.71 -6.33 0.07
N SER A 47 4.09 -5.26 0.58
CA SER A 47 3.43 -5.26 1.90
C SER A 47 2.08 -6.01 1.91
N GLU A 48 1.40 -6.09 0.76
CA GLU A 48 0.12 -6.80 0.59
C GLU A 48 0.21 -8.31 0.85
N LYS A 49 1.40 -8.90 0.73
CA LYS A 49 1.63 -10.34 0.92
C LYS A 49 1.36 -10.84 2.33
N ILE A 50 1.26 -9.96 3.33
CA ILE A 50 1.00 -10.34 4.72
C ILE A 50 0.06 -9.29 5.33
N ALA A 51 -1.17 -9.19 4.82
CA ALA A 51 -2.25 -8.57 5.58
C ALA A 51 -2.71 -9.58 6.66
N ARG A 52 -1.92 -9.67 7.73
CA ARG A 52 -2.34 -10.28 8.99
C ARG A 52 -3.42 -9.39 9.58
N VAL A 53 -4.68 -9.73 9.30
CA VAL A 53 -5.83 -9.22 10.07
C VAL A 53 -5.92 -10.02 11.36
#